data_AF-A0A523TKK3-F1
#
_entry.id   AF-A0A523TKK3-F1
#
_cell.length_a   1.000
_cell.length_b   1.000
_cell.length_c   1.000
_cell.angle_alpha   90.00
_cell.angle_beta   90.00
_cell.angle_gamma   90.00
#
_symmetry.space_group_name_H-M   'P 1'
#
loop_
_entity.id
_entity.type
_entity.pdbx_description
1 polymer ?
#
loop_
_entity_poly.entity_id
_entity_poly.type
_entity_poly.pdbx_seq_one_letter_code
_entity_poly.pdbx_strand_id
1 'polypeptide(L)'
;MLSIPRDLWVSIPGNGENRINTAHFFAEAEKTGSGPAAAVRTVHENFGVDVDAYVRFNFEGLISVVDALGGVPIELETSTGGLSPGIHVLDGESALAFVRDREGSDDFFRMAHGQIFIEALLRKMSDPRAWPLLPGAFISLIHHVDTDLAPWVWPRLLVAVLRSGPGGIDARIISREMVQGFTTAEGAQVLAPDWSRINPILFEMFAQ
;
A
#
# COMPACT_ATOMS: atom_id res chain seq x y z
N MET A 1 8.00 -6.20 -0.01
CA MET A 1 7.00 -5.11 0.04
C MET A 1 7.49 -4.05 1.00
N LEU A 2 7.75 -2.84 0.49
CA LEU A 2 8.15 -1.71 1.31
C LEU A 2 7.00 -0.71 1.37
N SER A 3 6.54 -0.37 2.58
CA SER A 3 5.52 0.65 2.82
C SER A 3 6.18 2.00 3.10
N ILE A 4 5.90 2.99 2.25
CA ILE A 4 6.45 4.35 2.35
C ILE A 4 5.38 5.30 2.94
N PRO A 5 5.68 6.07 4.01
CA PRO A 5 4.77 7.05 4.58
C PRO A 5 4.38 8.12 3.57
N ARG A 6 3.09 8.48 3.53
CA ARG A 6 2.58 9.42 2.52
C ARG A 6 3.12 10.84 2.70
N ASP A 7 3.43 11.20 3.95
CA ASP A 7 3.87 12.54 4.36
C ASP A 7 5.42 12.65 4.39
N LEU A 8 6.13 11.67 3.82
CA LEU A 8 7.59 11.68 3.67
C LEU A 8 8.03 12.83 2.77
N TRP A 9 8.93 13.68 3.27
CA TRP A 9 9.47 14.84 2.58
C TRP A 9 10.63 14.42 1.66
N VAL A 10 10.42 14.54 0.36
CA VAL A 10 11.32 14.02 -0.67
C VAL A 10 11.42 14.99 -1.84
N SER A 11 12.43 14.80 -2.70
CA SER A 11 12.55 15.57 -3.94
C SER A 11 11.54 15.05 -4.97
N ILE A 12 10.70 15.94 -5.49
CA ILE A 12 9.76 15.62 -6.56
C ILE A 12 10.29 16.24 -7.86
N PRO A 13 10.60 15.44 -8.88
CA PRO A 13 11.14 15.96 -10.13
C PRO A 13 10.24 17.03 -10.74
N GLY A 14 10.81 18.21 -11.00
CA GLY A 14 10.12 19.38 -11.54
C GLY A 14 9.32 20.21 -10.54
N ASN A 15 9.13 19.73 -9.30
CA ASN A 15 8.29 20.38 -8.28
C ASN A 15 9.03 20.74 -6.99
N GLY A 16 10.34 20.49 -6.91
CA GLY A 16 11.14 20.75 -5.71
C GLY A 16 10.85 19.73 -4.60
N GLU A 17 11.12 20.09 -3.35
CA GLU A 17 10.82 19.19 -2.23
C GLU A 17 9.37 19.32 -1.79
N ASN A 18 8.69 18.18 -1.62
CA ASN A 18 7.36 18.13 -1.05
C ASN A 18 7.09 16.75 -0.42
N ARG A 19 5.89 16.56 0.12
CA ARG A 19 5.43 15.24 0.55
C ARG A 19 5.30 14.31 -0.64
N ILE A 20 5.78 13.07 -0.51
CA ILE A 20 5.83 12.09 -1.61
C ILE A 20 4.46 11.87 -2.30
N ASN A 21 3.37 11.94 -1.54
CA ASN A 21 2.02 11.78 -2.09
C ASN A 21 1.59 12.91 -3.04
N THR A 22 2.22 14.08 -2.96
CA THR A 22 1.88 15.22 -3.82
C THR A 22 2.41 15.06 -5.25
N ALA A 23 3.38 14.17 -5.49
CA ALA A 23 3.90 13.90 -6.82
C ALA A 23 2.78 13.45 -7.79
N HIS A 24 1.90 12.55 -7.30
CA HIS A 24 0.73 12.12 -8.05
C HIS A 24 -0.24 13.28 -8.29
N PHE A 25 -0.54 14.05 -7.25
CA PHE A 25 -1.49 15.16 -7.32
C PHE A 25 -1.07 16.27 -8.29
N PHE A 26 0.19 16.73 -8.23
CA PHE A 26 0.69 17.77 -9.12
C PHE A 26 0.67 17.33 -10.58
N ALA A 27 1.13 16.11 -10.86
CA ALA A 27 1.14 15.57 -12.21
C ALA A 27 -0.27 15.40 -12.78
N GLU A 28 -1.25 14.88 -12.01
CA GLU A 28 -2.64 14.80 -12.46
C GLU A 28 -3.26 16.18 -12.74
N ALA A 29 -2.89 17.19 -11.95
CA ALA A 29 -3.37 18.57 -12.13
C ALA A 29 -2.79 19.21 -13.41
N GLU A 30 -1.55 18.88 -13.78
CA GLU A 30 -0.93 19.34 -15.03
C GLU A 30 -1.44 18.57 -16.25
N LYS A 31 -1.50 17.24 -16.15
CA LYS A 31 -1.93 16.34 -17.20
C LYS A 31 -2.59 15.09 -16.62
N THR A 32 -3.89 14.97 -16.84
CA THR A 32 -4.68 13.80 -16.44
C THR A 32 -4.03 12.49 -16.94
N GLY A 33 -3.89 11.53 -16.03
CA GLY A 33 -3.27 10.23 -16.27
C GLY A 33 -1.74 10.20 -16.11
N SER A 34 -1.08 11.33 -15.84
CA SER A 34 0.38 11.35 -15.62
C SER A 34 0.82 11.10 -14.18
N GLY A 35 -0.14 11.08 -13.24
CA GLY A 35 0.10 10.86 -11.82
C GLY A 35 0.92 9.62 -11.48
N PRO A 36 0.58 8.42 -11.99
CA PRO A 36 1.32 7.20 -11.68
C PRO A 36 2.80 7.27 -12.10
N ALA A 37 3.08 7.80 -13.30
CA ALA A 37 4.45 7.97 -13.80
C ALA A 37 5.26 8.93 -12.92
N ALA A 38 4.66 10.01 -12.43
CA ALA A 38 5.31 10.94 -11.51
C ALA A 38 5.61 10.32 -10.14
N ALA A 39 4.71 9.48 -9.62
CA ALA A 39 4.93 8.73 -8.38
C ALA A 39 6.08 7.72 -8.53
N VAL A 40 6.08 6.93 -9.62
CA VAL A 40 7.15 5.99 -9.96
C VAL A 40 8.50 6.70 -10.04
N ARG A 41 8.56 7.82 -10.77
CA ARG A 41 9.79 8.59 -10.93
C ARG A 41 10.29 9.16 -9.60
N THR A 42 9.39 9.67 -8.77
CA THR A 42 9.73 10.14 -7.41
C THR A 42 10.31 9.02 -6.55
N VAL A 43 9.74 7.82 -6.61
CA VAL A 43 10.30 6.65 -5.89
C VAL A 43 11.69 6.30 -6.42
N HIS A 44 11.87 6.24 -7.74
CA HIS A 44 13.18 5.93 -8.32
C HIS A 44 14.25 6.96 -7.91
N GLU A 45 13.97 8.26 -8.05
CA GLU A 45 14.95 9.33 -7.77
C GLU A 45 15.37 9.41 -6.30
N ASN A 46 14.48 9.05 -5.35
CA ASN A 46 14.79 9.16 -3.91
C ASN A 46 15.28 7.85 -3.29
N PHE A 47 14.80 6.70 -3.78
CA PHE A 47 15.11 5.39 -3.20
C PHE A 47 16.07 4.56 -4.04
N GLY A 48 16.34 4.96 -5.30
CA GLY A 48 17.20 4.20 -6.21
C GLY A 48 16.61 2.83 -6.59
N VAL A 49 15.28 2.67 -6.47
CA VAL A 49 14.57 1.43 -6.78
C VAL A 49 13.88 1.57 -8.14
N ASP A 50 14.15 0.64 -9.04
CA ASP A 50 13.43 0.53 -10.31
C ASP A 50 12.04 -0.07 -10.07
N VAL A 51 11.03 0.61 -10.61
CA VAL A 51 9.64 0.17 -10.53
C VAL A 51 9.20 -0.22 -11.93
N ASP A 52 9.01 -1.51 -12.15
CA ASP A 52 8.66 -2.07 -13.47
C ASP A 52 7.22 -1.77 -13.89
N ALA A 53 6.33 -1.62 -12.92
CA ALA A 53 4.90 -1.44 -13.14
C ALA A 53 4.21 -0.81 -11.93
N TYR A 54 3.06 -0.19 -12.16
CA TYR A 54 2.22 0.38 -11.10
C TYR A 54 0.84 -0.27 -11.05
N VAL A 55 0.25 -0.26 -9.85
CA VAL A 55 -1.13 -0.64 -9.62
C VAL A 55 -1.78 0.47 -8.79
N ARG A 56 -2.82 1.11 -9.34
CA ARG A 56 -3.62 2.14 -8.69
C ARG A 56 -5.05 1.65 -8.57
N PHE A 57 -5.58 1.62 -7.35
CA PHE A 57 -6.98 1.25 -7.08
C PHE A 57 -7.68 2.34 -6.28
N ASN A 58 -9.00 2.41 -6.41
CA ASN A 58 -9.85 3.29 -5.62
C ASN A 58 -10.55 2.50 -4.49
N PHE A 59 -11.31 3.21 -3.65
CA PHE A 59 -12.02 2.57 -2.54
C PHE A 59 -13.14 1.63 -2.99
N GLU A 60 -13.78 1.91 -4.11
CA GLU A 60 -14.81 1.04 -4.70
C GLU A 60 -14.22 -0.30 -5.15
N GLY A 61 -13.00 -0.30 -5.70
CA GLY A 61 -12.27 -1.50 -6.03
C GLY A 61 -11.92 -2.35 -4.81
N LEU A 62 -11.53 -1.71 -3.70
CA LEU A 62 -11.29 -2.41 -2.44
C LEU A 62 -12.56 -3.13 -1.95
N ILE A 63 -13.69 -2.41 -1.88
CA ILE A 63 -14.99 -2.97 -1.47
C ILE A 63 -15.35 -4.17 -2.37
N SER A 64 -15.31 -3.96 -3.69
CA SER A 64 -15.73 -4.96 -4.67
C SER A 64 -14.87 -6.23 -4.66
N VAL A 65 -13.58 -6.12 -4.32
CA VAL A 65 -12.70 -7.29 -4.19
C VAL A 65 -12.97 -8.04 -2.89
N VAL A 66 -13.16 -7.33 -1.79
CA VAL A 66 -13.45 -7.94 -0.48
C VAL A 66 -14.78 -8.69 -0.52
N ASP A 67 -15.82 -8.09 -1.11
CA ASP A 67 -17.13 -8.72 -1.23
C ASP A 67 -17.10 -9.95 -2.14
N ALA A 68 -16.35 -9.89 -3.24
CA ALA A 68 -16.15 -11.04 -4.13
C ALA A 68 -15.42 -12.22 -3.47
N LEU A 69 -14.62 -11.97 -2.43
CA LEU A 69 -13.97 -12.99 -1.61
C LEU A 69 -14.85 -13.49 -0.45
N GLY A 70 -16.06 -12.97 -0.30
CA GLY A 70 -16.95 -13.27 0.83
C GLY A 70 -16.38 -12.77 2.16
N GLY A 71 -15.73 -11.61 2.14
CA GLY A 71 -15.13 -10.96 3.30
C GLY A 71 -13.71 -11.41 3.63
N VAL A 72 -13.01 -10.57 4.39
CA VAL A 72 -11.62 -10.76 4.83
C VAL A 72 -11.56 -10.96 6.35
N PRO A 73 -10.97 -12.06 6.84
CA PRO A 73 -10.76 -12.28 8.27
C PRO A 73 -9.58 -11.46 8.78
N ILE A 74 -9.85 -10.46 9.62
CA ILE A 74 -8.85 -9.70 10.35
C ILE A 74 -8.72 -10.28 11.76
N GLU A 75 -7.49 -10.62 12.15
CA GLU A 75 -7.17 -11.06 13.51
C GLU A 75 -6.44 -9.93 14.24
N LEU A 76 -6.98 -9.53 15.38
CA LEU A 76 -6.45 -8.43 16.20
C LEU A 76 -6.02 -8.92 17.58
N GLU A 77 -4.78 -8.65 17.95
CA GLU A 77 -4.27 -8.92 19.30
C GLU A 77 -4.73 -7.86 20.32
N THR A 78 -4.93 -6.63 19.85
CA THR A 78 -5.34 -5.47 20.66
C THR A 78 -6.54 -4.78 20.06
N SER A 79 -7.26 -3.97 20.85
CA SER A 79 -8.36 -3.17 20.31
C SER A 79 -7.81 -2.15 19.32
N THR A 80 -8.32 -2.15 18.10
CA THR A 80 -7.77 -1.37 16.99
C THR A 80 -8.87 -1.13 15.95
N GLY A 81 -8.98 0.09 15.40
CA GLY A 81 -9.95 0.39 14.35
C GLY A 81 -11.42 0.25 14.79
N GLY A 82 -11.74 0.58 16.05
CA GLY A 82 -13.08 0.37 16.62
C GLY A 82 -13.46 -1.09 16.88
N LEU A 83 -12.56 -2.05 16.63
CA LEU A 83 -12.77 -3.48 16.87
C LEU A 83 -12.08 -3.93 18.16
N SER A 84 -12.71 -4.89 18.86
CA SER A 84 -12.11 -5.57 20.01
C SER A 84 -11.05 -6.58 19.55
N PRO A 85 -10.13 -7.01 20.43
CA PRO A 85 -9.27 -8.17 20.15
C PRO A 85 -10.11 -9.38 19.71
N GLY A 86 -9.58 -10.17 18.77
CA GLY A 86 -10.25 -11.35 18.21
C GLY A 86 -10.25 -11.40 16.68
N ILE A 87 -10.95 -12.39 16.13
CA ILE A 87 -11.10 -12.59 14.69
C ILE A 87 -12.43 -11.99 14.23
N HIS A 88 -12.36 -11.06 13.28
CA HIS A 88 -13.52 -10.40 12.67
C HIS A 88 -13.51 -10.64 11.16
N VAL A 89 -14.63 -11.07 10.59
CA VAL A 89 -14.77 -11.16 9.12
C VAL A 89 -15.38 -9.86 8.63
N LEU A 90 -14.58 -9.04 7.95
CA LEU A 90 -15.01 -7.74 7.45
C LEU A 90 -15.50 -7.87 6.01
N ASP A 91 -16.70 -7.35 5.75
CA ASP A 91 -17.19 -7.07 4.40
C ASP A 91 -16.50 -5.84 3.79
N GLY A 92 -16.79 -5.50 2.54
CA GLY A 92 -16.09 -4.42 1.83
C GLY A 92 -16.18 -3.07 2.53
N GLU A 93 -17.36 -2.69 3.02
CA GLU A 93 -17.54 -1.42 3.74
C GLU A 93 -16.79 -1.41 5.08
N SER A 94 -16.90 -2.49 5.86
CA SER A 94 -16.21 -2.61 7.15
C SER A 94 -14.69 -2.67 6.99
N ALA A 95 -14.20 -3.34 5.94
CA ALA A 95 -12.78 -3.38 5.59
C ALA A 95 -12.25 -2.01 5.19
N LEU A 96 -13.03 -1.26 4.40
CA LEU A 96 -12.68 0.11 4.04
C LEU A 96 -12.64 1.02 5.28
N ALA A 97 -13.63 0.89 6.18
CA ALA A 97 -13.67 1.64 7.42
C ALA A 97 -12.43 1.36 8.29
N PHE A 98 -12.04 0.08 8.41
CA PHE A 98 -10.86 -0.34 9.16
C PHE A 98 -9.56 0.27 8.62
N VAL A 99 -9.32 0.21 7.31
CA VAL A 99 -8.11 0.77 6.67
C VAL A 99 -8.10 2.31 6.73
N ARG A 100 -9.27 2.94 6.79
CA ARG A 100 -9.40 4.41 6.87
C ARG A 100 -9.40 4.96 8.28
N ASP A 101 -9.46 4.10 9.30
CA ASP A 101 -9.54 4.54 10.67
C ASP A 101 -8.34 5.41 11.09
N ARG A 102 -8.63 6.44 11.90
CA ARG A 102 -7.68 7.47 12.35
C ARG A 102 -7.69 7.67 13.85
N GLU A 103 -8.29 6.75 14.62
CA GLU A 103 -8.42 6.92 16.08
C GLU A 103 -7.05 7.03 16.78
N GLY A 104 -5.99 6.46 16.22
CA GLY A 104 -4.62 6.86 16.49
C GLY A 104 -4.26 8.05 15.61
N SER A 105 -3.95 9.21 16.21
CA SER A 105 -3.69 10.51 15.56
C SER A 105 -2.54 10.57 14.54
N ASP A 106 -2.03 9.43 14.07
CA ASP A 106 -0.80 9.33 13.32
C ASP A 106 -0.90 8.46 12.05
N ASP A 107 -0.18 8.87 11.01
CA ASP A 107 -0.17 8.20 9.70
C ASP A 107 0.40 6.78 9.79
N PHE A 108 1.29 6.53 10.75
CA PHE A 108 1.85 5.19 11.00
C PHE A 108 0.81 4.16 11.42
N PHE A 109 -0.24 4.56 12.16
CA PHE A 109 -1.32 3.64 12.54
C PHE A 109 -2.13 3.22 11.31
N ARG A 110 -2.40 4.17 10.39
CA ARG A 110 -3.07 3.86 9.11
C ARG A 110 -2.24 2.92 8.24
N MET A 111 -0.93 3.13 8.18
CA MET A 111 -0.04 2.22 7.47
C MET A 111 -0.06 0.82 8.08
N ALA A 112 -0.06 0.72 9.41
CA ALA A 112 -0.19 -0.55 10.12
C ALA A 112 -1.52 -1.26 9.80
N HIS A 113 -2.65 -0.55 9.83
CA HIS A 113 -3.97 -1.12 9.46
C HIS A 113 -3.98 -1.60 8.01
N GLY A 114 -3.40 -0.82 7.09
CA GLY A 114 -3.25 -1.22 5.69
C GLY A 114 -2.42 -2.50 5.53
N GLN A 115 -1.32 -2.63 6.27
CA GLN A 115 -0.51 -3.85 6.26
C GLN A 115 -1.26 -5.06 6.82
N ILE A 116 -1.95 -4.89 7.96
CA ILE A 116 -2.80 -5.95 8.55
C ILE A 116 -3.85 -6.40 7.54
N PHE A 117 -4.50 -5.45 6.85
CA PHE A 117 -5.48 -5.75 5.82
C PHE A 117 -4.88 -6.50 4.62
N ILE A 118 -3.75 -6.04 4.07
CA ILE A 118 -3.08 -6.72 2.94
C ILE A 118 -2.67 -8.13 3.34
N GLU A 119 -2.10 -8.30 4.53
CA GLU A 119 -1.70 -9.61 5.03
C GLU A 119 -2.90 -10.55 5.18
N ALA A 120 -4.00 -10.07 5.78
CA ALA A 120 -5.23 -10.83 5.92
C ALA A 120 -5.85 -11.20 4.57
N LEU A 121 -5.83 -10.27 3.60
CA LEU A 121 -6.29 -10.52 2.23
C LEU A 121 -5.44 -11.62 1.57
N LEU A 122 -4.11 -11.55 1.69
CA LEU A 122 -3.20 -12.56 1.16
C LEU A 122 -3.40 -13.93 1.83
N ARG A 123 -3.61 -13.95 3.15
CA ARG A 123 -3.96 -15.16 3.91
C ARG A 123 -5.29 -15.76 3.42
N LYS A 124 -6.32 -14.93 3.23
CA LYS A 124 -7.62 -15.35 2.67
C LYS A 124 -7.46 -15.93 1.27
N MET A 125 -6.66 -15.32 0.40
CA MET A 125 -6.42 -15.82 -0.96
C MET A 125 -5.64 -17.14 -0.97
N SER A 126 -4.74 -17.33 -0.01
CA SER A 126 -3.94 -18.55 0.13
C SER A 126 -4.74 -19.73 0.69
N ASP A 127 -5.90 -19.47 1.32
CA ASP A 127 -6.79 -20.52 1.85
C ASP A 127 -7.45 -21.30 0.69
N PRO A 128 -7.26 -22.64 0.61
CA PRO A 128 -7.90 -23.47 -0.40
C PRO A 128 -9.43 -23.34 -0.46
N ARG A 129 -10.07 -22.99 0.65
CA ARG A 129 -11.53 -22.77 0.72
C ARG A 129 -11.98 -21.55 -0.06
N ALA A 130 -11.10 -20.56 -0.25
CA ALA A 130 -11.39 -19.34 -1.01
C ALA A 130 -11.11 -19.49 -2.52
N TRP A 131 -10.41 -20.54 -2.95
CA TRP A 131 -9.99 -20.71 -4.35
C TRP A 131 -11.13 -20.66 -5.38
N PRO A 132 -12.34 -21.20 -5.11
CA PRO A 132 -13.47 -21.06 -6.02
C PRO A 132 -13.92 -19.60 -6.22
N LEU A 133 -13.64 -18.70 -5.26
CA LEU A 133 -14.00 -17.28 -5.30
C LEU A 133 -12.94 -16.42 -5.98
N LEU A 134 -11.69 -16.90 -6.05
CA LEU A 134 -10.57 -16.14 -6.63
C LEU A 134 -10.80 -15.66 -8.06
N PRO A 135 -11.39 -16.45 -8.99
CA PRO A 135 -11.66 -15.95 -10.34
C PRO A 135 -12.58 -14.72 -10.35
N GLY A 136 -13.62 -14.70 -9.52
CA GLY A 136 -14.53 -13.57 -9.41
C GLY A 136 -13.88 -12.34 -8.78
N ALA A 137 -13.13 -12.54 -7.69
CA ALA A 137 -12.37 -11.48 -7.04
C ALA A 137 -11.30 -10.89 -7.96
N PHE A 138 -10.65 -11.72 -8.77
CA PHE A 138 -9.65 -11.29 -9.74
C PHE A 138 -10.27 -10.45 -10.86
N ILE A 139 -11.41 -10.87 -11.41
CA ILE A 139 -12.16 -10.07 -12.41
C ILE A 139 -12.56 -8.72 -11.81
N SER A 140 -13.09 -8.72 -10.58
CA SER A 140 -13.43 -7.49 -9.85
C SER A 140 -12.21 -6.57 -9.70
N LEU A 141 -11.05 -7.11 -9.32
CA LEU A 141 -9.81 -6.36 -9.17
C LEU A 141 -9.38 -5.69 -10.48
N ILE A 142 -9.27 -6.43 -11.57
CA ILE A 142 -8.76 -5.88 -12.85
C ILE A 142 -9.68 -4.81 -13.46
N HIS A 143 -10.96 -4.77 -13.09
CA HIS A 143 -11.89 -3.74 -13.55
C HIS A 143 -11.82 -2.43 -12.74
N HIS A 144 -11.30 -2.49 -11.51
CA HIS A 144 -11.20 -1.32 -10.62
C HIS A 144 -9.76 -0.85 -10.38
N VAL A 145 -8.81 -1.44 -11.11
CA VAL A 145 -7.39 -1.11 -11.08
C VAL A 145 -7.02 -0.37 -12.36
N ASP A 146 -6.34 0.75 -12.21
CA ASP A 146 -5.55 1.38 -13.25
C ASP A 146 -4.09 0.91 -13.13
N THR A 147 -3.54 0.38 -14.21
CA THR A 147 -2.22 -0.27 -14.24
C THR A 147 -1.64 -0.25 -15.65
N ASP A 148 -0.32 -0.28 -15.74
CA ASP A 148 0.45 -0.59 -16.95
C ASP A 148 0.83 -2.07 -17.07
N LEU A 149 0.45 -2.91 -16.09
CA LEU A 149 0.66 -4.35 -16.17
C LEU A 149 -0.13 -4.95 -17.32
N ALA A 150 0.58 -5.67 -18.18
CA ALA A 150 -0.05 -6.40 -19.25
C ALA A 150 -1.01 -7.50 -18.71
N PRO A 151 -2.18 -7.72 -19.33
CA PRO A 151 -3.18 -8.68 -18.85
C PRO A 151 -2.64 -10.11 -18.61
N TRP A 152 -1.64 -10.55 -19.36
CA TRP A 152 -1.02 -11.88 -19.22
C TRP A 152 -0.05 -12.00 -18.04
N VAL A 153 0.40 -10.89 -17.46
CA VAL A 153 1.26 -10.88 -16.27
C VAL A 153 0.44 -11.19 -15.02
N TRP A 154 -0.80 -10.74 -14.97
CA TRP A 154 -1.68 -10.89 -13.81
C TRP A 154 -1.90 -12.34 -13.36
N PRO A 155 -2.22 -13.32 -14.22
CA PRO A 155 -2.31 -14.72 -13.81
C PRO A 155 -0.98 -15.27 -13.26
N ARG A 156 0.16 -14.80 -13.78
CA ARG A 156 1.48 -15.21 -13.30
C ARG A 156 1.76 -14.66 -11.91
N LEU A 157 1.41 -13.40 -11.66
CA LEU A 157 1.50 -12.77 -10.33
C LEU A 157 0.60 -13.49 -9.32
N LEU A 158 -0.64 -13.81 -9.70
CA LEU A 158 -1.56 -14.55 -8.84
C LEU A 158 -0.95 -15.90 -8.40
N VAL A 159 -0.42 -16.67 -9.35
CA VAL A 159 0.23 -17.95 -9.04
C VAL A 159 1.49 -17.76 -8.20
N ALA A 160 2.28 -16.72 -8.45
CA ALA A 160 3.48 -16.41 -7.66
C ALA A 160 3.12 -16.10 -6.19
N VAL A 161 2.09 -15.28 -5.97
CA VAL A 161 1.58 -14.93 -4.63
C VAL A 161 1.01 -16.15 -3.91
N LEU A 162 0.22 -16.98 -4.60
CA LEU A 162 -0.31 -18.21 -3.99
C LEU A 162 0.82 -19.19 -3.63
N ARG A 163 1.90 -19.23 -4.43
CA ARG A 163 3.06 -20.09 -4.19
C ARG A 163 3.97 -19.58 -3.07
N SER A 164 4.04 -18.27 -2.83
CA SER A 164 4.88 -17.73 -1.75
C SER A 164 4.36 -18.12 -0.36
N GLY A 165 3.06 -18.37 -0.23
CA GLY A 165 2.44 -18.80 1.03
C GLY A 165 2.46 -17.74 2.14
N PRO A 166 1.90 -18.05 3.32
CA PRO A 166 1.88 -17.15 4.47
C PRO A 166 3.30 -16.96 5.02
N GLY A 167 3.94 -15.85 4.67
CA GLY A 167 5.30 -15.49 5.10
C GLY A 167 6.35 -15.45 3.99
N GLY A 168 6.01 -15.81 2.75
CA GLY A 168 6.95 -15.72 1.62
C GLY A 168 7.12 -14.32 1.03
N ILE A 169 6.36 -13.34 1.52
CA ILE A 169 6.47 -11.93 1.12
C ILE A 169 7.10 -11.17 2.28
N ASP A 170 8.34 -10.74 2.10
CA ASP A 170 9.00 -9.87 3.07
C ASP A 170 8.33 -8.49 3.09
N ALA A 171 7.74 -8.09 4.21
CA ALA A 171 7.06 -6.82 4.37
C ALA A 171 7.81 -5.93 5.38
N ARG A 172 8.19 -4.73 4.95
CA ARG A 172 8.88 -3.72 5.76
C ARG A 172 8.16 -2.38 5.67
N ILE A 173 8.22 -1.58 6.73
CA ILE A 173 7.69 -0.22 6.77
C ILE A 173 8.85 0.73 7.07
N ILE A 174 8.87 1.89 6.41
CA ILE A 174 9.68 3.02 6.89
C ILE A 174 8.98 3.58 8.13
N SER A 175 9.47 3.17 9.29
CA SER A 175 8.88 3.42 10.60
C SER A 175 9.32 4.75 11.19
N ARG A 176 8.76 5.10 12.35
CA ARG A 176 8.98 6.38 13.04
C ARG A 176 10.44 6.64 13.39
N GLU A 177 11.18 5.58 13.69
CA GLU A 177 12.59 5.66 13.99
C GLU A 177 13.45 5.96 12.77
N MET A 178 12.91 5.85 11.56
CA MET A 178 13.62 6.12 10.30
C MET A 178 13.29 7.51 9.73
N VAL A 179 12.50 8.30 10.43
CA VAL A 179 12.11 9.64 9.99
C VAL A 179 12.11 10.64 11.14
N GLN A 180 12.28 11.91 10.83
CA GLN A 180 12.18 13.01 11.77
C GLN A 180 11.02 13.93 11.39
N GLY A 181 10.05 14.08 12.29
CA GLY A 181 8.95 15.02 12.10
C GLY A 181 9.44 16.47 12.16
N PHE A 182 9.04 17.29 11.19
CA PHE A 182 9.28 18.73 11.22
C PHE A 182 8.10 19.49 10.59
N THR A 183 8.06 20.80 10.84
CA THR A 183 7.06 21.70 10.24
C THR A 183 7.75 22.56 9.19
N THR A 184 7.21 22.57 7.96
CA THR A 184 7.74 23.42 6.89
C THR A 184 7.51 24.91 7.20
N ALA A 185 8.19 25.80 6.48
CA ALA A 185 7.95 27.24 6.59
C ALA A 185 6.49 27.64 6.29
N GLU A 186 5.78 26.81 5.52
CA GLU A 186 4.37 26.97 5.15
C GLU A 186 3.39 26.37 6.19
N GLY A 187 3.91 25.81 7.30
CA GLY A 187 3.10 25.26 8.39
C GLY A 187 2.65 23.81 8.20
N ALA A 188 3.12 23.11 7.17
CA ALA A 188 2.78 21.71 6.95
C ALA A 188 3.62 20.79 7.84
N GLN A 189 2.99 19.82 8.51
CA GLN A 189 3.68 18.75 9.23
C GLN A 189 4.12 17.66 8.24
N VAL A 190 5.40 17.34 8.24
CA VAL A 190 6.03 16.43 7.27
C VAL A 190 7.10 15.57 7.95
N LEU A 191 7.53 14.50 7.27
CA LEU A 191 8.49 13.53 7.79
C LEU A 191 9.79 13.60 6.98
N ALA A 192 10.88 14.13 7.55
CA ALA A 192 12.20 14.08 6.93
C ALA A 192 12.77 12.64 6.99
N PRO A 193 13.26 12.07 5.88
CA PRO A 193 13.88 10.74 5.87
C PRO A 193 15.25 10.74 6.57
N ASP A 194 15.50 9.76 7.44
CA ASP A 194 16.85 9.40 7.91
C ASP A 194 17.42 8.32 6.99
N TRP A 195 18.10 8.75 5.93
CA TRP A 195 18.71 7.85 4.95
C TRP A 195 19.73 6.87 5.54
N SER A 196 20.36 7.20 6.68
CA SER A 196 21.29 6.29 7.35
C SER A 196 20.59 5.03 7.88
N ARG A 197 19.30 5.12 8.18
CA ARG A 197 18.45 4.01 8.64
C ARG A 197 17.62 3.39 7.53
N ILE A 198 17.22 4.16 6.52
CA ILE A 198 16.42 3.69 5.38
C ILE A 198 17.28 2.88 4.41
N ASN A 199 18.48 3.36 4.07
CA ASN A 199 19.33 2.73 3.05
C ASN A 199 19.66 1.25 3.35
N PRO A 200 20.01 0.84 4.59
CA PRO A 200 20.23 -0.57 4.91
C PRO A 200 19.07 -1.48 4.51
N ILE A 201 17.82 -1.04 4.73
CA ILE A 201 16.62 -1.82 4.37
C ILE A 201 16.44 -1.85 2.86
N LEU A 202 16.68 -0.74 2.17
CA LEU A 202 16.63 -0.72 0.71
C LEU A 202 17.65 -1.69 0.11
N PHE A 203 18.87 -1.72 0.65
CA PHE A 203 19.90 -2.66 0.19
C PHE A 203 19.52 -4.11 0.52
N GLU A 204 19.03 -4.41 1.71
CA GLU A 204 18.59 -5.76 2.08
C GLU A 204 17.47 -6.28 1.17
N MET A 205 16.53 -5.41 0.81
CA MET A 205 15.34 -5.79 0.05
C MET A 205 15.54 -5.77 -1.48
N PHE A 206 16.35 -4.85 -2.00
CA PHE A 206 16.39 -4.51 -3.42
C PHE A 206 17.80 -4.50 -4.04
N ALA A 207 18.87 -4.64 -3.26
CA ALA A 207 20.19 -4.83 -3.85
C ALA A 207 20.25 -6.21 -4.52
N GLN A 208 20.19 -6.23 -5.84
CA GLN A 208 20.52 -7.37 -6.69
C GLN A 208 21.93 -7.22 -7.23
#